data_AF-A0A367JAX9-F1
#
_entry.id   AF-A0A367JAX9-F1
#
_cell.length_a   1.000
_cell.length_b   1.000
_cell.length_c   1.000
_cell.angle_alpha   90.00
_cell.angle_beta   90.00
_cell.angle_gamma   90.00
#
_symmetry.space_group_name_H-M   'P 1'
#
loop_
_entity.id
_entity.type
_entity.pdbx_description
1 polymer ?
#
loop_
_entity_poly.entity_id
_entity_poly.type
_entity_poly.pdbx_seq_one_letter_code
_entity_poly.pdbx_strand_id
1 'polypeptide(L)'
;MNTEPVNRYLEFRKTSTKIGLEEALVQFKTVGQPNWKFELLCELFFIVNQVQNETTERTNVAIRSFIKLLNSEPFISEHSKSIVETVELFQDIEYQETSIGVTRYLVEGLVYLPTRAILIKTLSKSSDVSKENTVHYALSCAYRLNSKFMLQLSEMMNALVEANPEYAWSIRLELVEMKILPDVITRITAVYCQDEINFFNSIFQQVASWFLAQSAASRQYFLTMKNRIISEIEVSYSNGDYARVASAIRALAGIAGYFGVKLNDQEVDVFINLLNQTESERLVQLILCLVLITADQFLKRQKNLSEALCRLLQCNISEMPLLILVYFETDAIFQVEDTVRSTIAMQVPIPRFGLFEIQKLFRSLKNSVLPIH
;
A
#
# COMPACT_ATOMS: atom_id res chain seq x y z
N MET A 1 19.14 22.58 32.27
CA MET A 1 18.99 23.05 30.87
C MET A 1 19.23 24.56 30.85
N ASN A 2 19.91 25.10 29.84
CA ASN A 2 20.00 26.55 29.65
C ASN A 2 18.57 27.06 29.33
N THR A 3 17.96 27.84 30.22
CA THR A 3 16.57 28.33 30.13
C THR A 3 16.43 29.56 29.22
N GLU A 4 17.56 30.13 28.80
CA GLU A 4 17.62 31.32 27.95
C GLU A 4 16.83 31.20 26.63
N PRO A 5 16.91 30.10 25.85
CA PRO A 5 16.13 29.96 24.61
C PRO A 5 14.62 29.91 24.84
N VAL A 6 14.20 29.30 25.95
CA VAL A 6 12.78 29.17 26.33
C VAL A 6 12.21 30.52 26.74
N ASN A 7 12.92 31.25 27.60
CA ASN A 7 12.48 32.57 28.04
C ASN A 7 12.36 33.54 26.85
N ARG A 8 13.35 33.52 25.95
CA ARG A 8 13.32 34.31 24.72
C ARG A 8 12.16 33.91 23.79
N TYR A 9 11.85 32.60 23.70
CA TYR A 9 10.70 32.10 22.96
C TYR A 9 9.36 32.58 23.53
N LEU A 10 9.19 32.51 24.86
CA LEU A 10 7.96 33.00 25.53
C LEU A 10 7.76 34.51 25.29
N GLU A 11 8.83 35.30 25.28
CA GLU A 11 8.77 36.72 24.95
C GLU A 11 8.39 36.96 23.49
N PHE A 12 9.01 36.22 22.56
CA PHE A 12 8.67 36.23 21.15
C PHE A 12 7.19 35.90 20.93
N ARG A 13 6.67 34.84 21.56
CA ARG A 13 5.26 34.43 21.46
C ARG A 13 4.29 35.50 21.98
N LYS A 14 4.59 36.09 23.16
CA LYS A 14 3.79 37.21 23.68
C LYS A 14 3.84 38.42 22.75
N THR A 15 4.96 38.64 22.08
CA THR A 15 5.11 39.73 21.12
C THR A 15 4.33 39.44 19.83
N SER A 16 4.40 38.22 19.29
CA SER A 16 3.68 37.84 18.07
C SER A 16 2.17 37.99 18.20
N THR A 17 1.60 37.69 19.37
CA THR A 17 0.17 37.95 19.65
C THR A 17 -0.19 39.44 19.72
N LYS A 18 0.76 40.32 20.03
CA LYS A 18 0.53 41.77 20.18
C LYS A 18 0.70 42.53 18.87
N ILE A 19 1.76 42.24 18.11
CA ILE A 19 2.16 43.04 16.94
C ILE A 19 2.06 42.29 15.61
N GLY A 20 1.70 41.01 15.63
CA GLY A 20 1.71 40.15 14.45
C GLY A 20 2.95 39.25 14.39
N LEU A 21 2.81 38.10 13.73
CA LEU A 21 3.87 37.10 13.61
C LEU A 21 5.06 37.62 12.78
N GLU A 22 4.78 38.29 11.67
CA GLU A 22 5.82 38.78 10.76
C GLU A 22 6.69 39.86 11.41
N GLU A 23 6.05 40.82 12.10
CA GLU A 23 6.70 41.91 12.82
C GLU A 23 7.54 41.39 13.99
N ALA A 24 7.00 40.45 14.76
CA ALA A 24 7.74 39.81 15.85
C ALA A 24 8.98 39.05 15.34
N LEU A 25 8.87 38.38 14.18
CA LEU A 25 10.00 37.67 13.57
C LEU A 25 11.12 38.63 13.14
N VAL A 26 10.80 39.81 12.61
CA VAL A 26 11.79 40.84 12.25
C VAL A 26 12.49 41.38 13.50
N GLN A 27 11.72 41.67 14.56
CA GLN A 27 12.26 42.18 15.82
C GLN A 27 13.21 41.18 16.48
N PHE A 28 12.85 39.89 16.56
CA PHE A 28 13.66 38.90 17.27
C PHE A 28 14.84 38.34 16.46
N LYS A 29 14.84 38.51 15.13
CA LYS A 29 16.00 38.22 14.26
C LYS A 29 17.14 39.21 14.40
N THR A 30 16.87 40.44 14.83
CA THR A 30 17.85 41.55 14.82
C THR A 30 18.55 41.78 16.16
N VAL A 31 18.05 41.21 17.26
CA VAL A 31 18.39 41.67 18.63
C VAL A 31 19.23 40.69 19.47
N GLY A 32 19.67 39.53 18.95
CA GLY A 32 20.40 38.57 19.81
C GLY A 32 21.48 37.72 19.15
N GLN A 33 22.29 37.06 19.99
CA GLN A 33 23.27 36.07 19.55
C GLN A 33 22.59 34.89 18.84
N PRO A 34 23.24 34.28 17.83
CA PRO A 34 22.70 33.13 17.11
C PRO A 34 22.56 31.95 18.06
N ASN A 35 21.32 31.48 18.23
CA ASN A 35 21.01 30.31 19.04
C ASN A 35 20.00 29.46 18.29
N TRP A 36 20.49 28.36 17.70
CA TRP A 36 19.70 27.50 16.85
C TRP A 36 18.48 26.90 17.59
N LYS A 37 18.52 26.72 18.92
CA LYS A 37 17.37 26.20 19.68
C LYS A 37 16.22 27.20 19.71
N PHE A 38 16.53 28.48 19.91
CA PHE A 38 15.53 29.55 19.83
C PHE A 38 14.98 29.68 18.41
N GLU A 39 15.84 29.63 17.40
CA GLU A 39 15.43 29.67 15.98
C GLU A 39 14.53 28.48 15.63
N LEU A 40 14.85 27.28 16.12
CA LEU A 40 14.02 26.09 15.95
C LEU A 40 12.65 26.27 16.60
N LEU A 41 12.56 26.80 17.84
CA LEU A 41 11.27 27.10 18.48
C LEU A 41 10.44 28.10 17.67
N CYS A 42 11.09 29.10 17.05
CA CYS A 42 10.41 30.05 16.15
C CYS A 42 9.91 29.37 14.87
N GLU A 43 10.69 28.47 14.27
CA GLU A 43 10.29 27.67 13.11
C GLU A 43 9.08 26.76 13.42
N LEU A 44 9.09 26.07 14.56
CA LEU A 44 7.97 25.24 15.02
C LEU A 44 6.69 26.06 15.22
N PHE A 45 6.79 27.21 15.89
CA PHE A 45 5.65 28.12 16.09
C PHE A 45 5.12 28.66 14.76
N PHE A 46 6.01 29.03 13.83
CA PHE A 46 5.63 29.50 12.50
C PHE A 46 4.83 28.43 11.75
N ILE A 47 5.31 27.18 11.73
CA ILE A 47 4.61 26.06 11.09
C ILE A 47 3.17 25.93 11.64
N VAL A 48 3.04 25.85 12.97
CA VAL A 48 1.73 25.68 13.63
C VAL A 48 0.78 26.82 13.27
N ASN A 49 1.25 28.07 13.34
CA ASN A 49 0.44 29.24 13.02
C ASN A 49 -0.01 29.27 11.55
N GLN A 50 0.87 28.87 10.63
CA GLN A 50 0.56 28.83 9.19
C GLN A 50 -0.46 27.74 8.84
N VAL A 51 -0.34 26.56 9.45
CA VAL A 51 -1.27 25.44 9.22
C VAL A 51 -2.65 25.71 9.83
N GLN A 52 -2.70 26.45 10.94
CA GLN A 52 -3.94 26.78 11.62
C GLN A 52 -4.76 27.85 10.89
N ASN A 53 -4.11 28.86 10.31
CA ASN A 53 -4.77 30.08 9.86
C ASN A 53 -4.91 30.22 8.34
N GLU A 54 -4.17 29.44 7.54
CA GLU A 54 -4.13 29.60 6.08
C GLU A 54 -4.68 28.41 5.29
N THR A 55 -4.86 28.62 3.97
CA THR A 55 -5.16 27.55 3.03
C THR A 55 -3.91 26.77 2.67
N THR A 56 -4.07 25.47 2.36
CA THR A 56 -2.97 24.53 2.03
C THR A 56 -1.94 25.08 1.04
N GLU A 57 -2.37 25.84 0.01
CA GLU A 57 -1.45 26.39 -0.99
C GLU A 57 -0.61 27.56 -0.48
N ARG A 58 -1.20 28.47 0.32
CA ARG A 58 -0.46 29.59 0.92
C ARG A 58 0.46 29.11 2.03
N THR A 59 -0.04 28.19 2.86
CA THR A 59 0.74 27.50 3.90
C THR A 59 2.01 26.87 3.31
N ASN A 60 1.93 26.17 2.18
CA ASN A 60 3.08 25.56 1.52
C ASN A 60 4.15 26.60 1.12
N VAL A 61 3.74 27.71 0.50
CA VAL A 61 4.67 28.78 0.08
C VAL A 61 5.30 29.47 1.29
N ALA A 62 4.50 29.79 2.30
CA ALA A 62 4.96 30.44 3.52
C ALA A 62 5.97 29.57 4.28
N ILE A 63 5.62 28.30 4.54
CA ILE A 63 6.49 27.36 5.26
C ILE A 63 7.80 27.15 4.51
N ARG A 64 7.77 26.92 3.19
CA ARG A 64 8.99 26.70 2.42
C ARG A 64 9.93 27.89 2.36
N SER A 65 9.38 29.11 2.38
CA SER A 65 10.20 30.33 2.32
C SER A 65 10.81 30.72 3.66
N PHE A 66 10.12 30.41 4.77
CA PHE A 66 10.55 30.82 6.10
C PHE A 66 11.52 29.82 6.76
N ILE A 67 11.25 28.52 6.61
CA ILE A 67 11.97 27.45 7.32
C ILE A 67 13.38 27.26 6.76
N LYS A 68 14.39 27.21 7.64
CA LYS A 68 15.81 27.07 7.28
C LYS A 68 16.45 25.86 7.95
N LEU A 69 16.37 25.76 9.27
CA LEU A 69 17.02 24.70 10.04
C LEU A 69 16.40 23.35 9.72
N LEU A 70 15.06 23.27 9.76
CA LEU A 70 14.34 22.04 9.41
C LEU A 70 14.43 21.71 7.91
N ASN A 71 14.89 22.62 7.05
CA ASN A 71 15.17 22.32 5.63
C ASN A 71 16.58 21.75 5.39
N SER A 72 17.45 21.77 6.40
CA SER A 72 18.83 21.31 6.30
C SER A 72 18.97 19.86 6.78
N GLU A 73 19.15 18.92 5.85
CA GLU A 73 19.41 17.51 6.19
C GLU A 73 20.65 17.32 7.08
N PRO A 74 21.79 18.01 6.86
CA PRO A 74 22.95 17.93 7.75
C PRO A 74 22.60 18.34 9.18
N PHE A 75 21.85 19.44 9.34
CA PHE A 75 21.43 19.93 10.65
C PHE A 75 20.55 18.91 11.37
N ILE A 76 19.55 18.33 10.68
CA ILE A 76 18.66 17.33 11.28
C ILE A 76 19.43 16.09 11.72
N SER A 77 20.37 15.64 10.88
CA SER A 77 21.17 14.46 11.16
C SER A 77 22.10 14.67 12.36
N GLU A 78 22.76 15.82 12.44
CA GLU A 78 23.68 16.19 13.54
C GLU A 78 22.94 16.40 14.86
N HIS A 79 21.74 17.01 14.83
CA HIS A 79 21.02 17.43 16.04
C HIS A 79 19.76 16.61 16.35
N SER A 80 19.58 15.45 15.74
CA SER A 80 18.36 14.62 15.83
C SER A 80 17.77 14.48 17.25
N LYS A 81 18.57 14.08 18.23
CA LYS A 81 18.13 13.94 19.64
C LYS A 81 17.68 15.28 20.24
N SER A 82 18.45 16.34 20.01
CA SER A 82 18.12 17.66 20.54
C SER A 82 16.92 18.30 19.85
N ILE A 83 16.65 17.96 18.59
CA ILE A 83 15.41 18.36 17.89
C ILE A 83 14.20 17.73 18.56
N VAL A 84 14.26 16.42 18.85
CA VAL A 84 13.17 15.73 19.58
C VAL A 84 12.90 16.38 20.92
N GLU A 85 13.93 16.58 21.74
CA GLU A 85 13.81 17.25 23.05
C GLU A 85 13.23 18.67 22.93
N THR A 86 13.59 19.40 21.87
CA THR A 86 13.08 20.76 21.63
C THR A 86 11.62 20.75 21.18
N VAL A 87 11.21 19.74 20.39
CA VAL A 87 9.82 19.58 19.96
C VAL A 87 8.92 19.17 21.12
N GLU A 88 9.36 18.25 21.98
CA GLU A 88 8.64 17.87 23.20
C GLU A 88 8.47 19.09 24.13
N LEU A 89 9.55 19.84 24.36
CA LEU A 89 9.50 21.08 25.14
C LEU A 89 8.55 22.13 24.53
N PHE A 90 8.57 22.28 23.20
CA PHE A 90 7.66 23.18 22.50
C PHE A 90 6.20 22.75 22.69
N GLN A 91 5.90 21.45 22.58
CA GLN A 91 4.55 20.93 22.80
C GLN A 91 4.08 21.19 24.24
N ASP A 92 4.93 20.97 25.24
CA ASP A 92 4.61 21.24 26.64
C ASP A 92 4.28 22.72 26.88
N ILE A 93 5.08 23.63 26.33
CA ILE A 93 4.88 25.08 26.44
C ILE A 93 3.57 25.51 25.77
N GLU A 94 3.29 25.01 24.56
CA GLU A 94 2.10 25.42 23.82
C GLU A 94 0.81 24.81 24.39
N TYR A 95 0.87 23.57 24.90
CA TYR A 95 -0.28 22.89 25.51
C TYR A 95 -0.78 23.62 26.75
N GLN A 96 0.14 24.04 27.63
CA GLN A 96 -0.18 24.79 28.85
C GLN A 96 -0.92 26.11 28.59
N GLU A 97 -0.68 26.71 27.43
CA GLU A 97 -1.13 28.07 27.12
C GLU A 97 -2.34 28.13 26.18
N THR A 98 -2.55 27.12 25.32
CA THR A 98 -3.61 27.20 24.28
C THR A 98 -4.58 26.04 24.24
N SER A 99 -4.33 24.90 24.91
CA SER A 99 -5.15 23.67 24.81
C SER A 99 -5.35 23.12 23.37
N ILE A 100 -4.58 23.62 22.40
CA ILE A 100 -4.70 23.29 20.98
C ILE A 100 -3.89 22.03 20.64
N GLY A 101 -4.32 21.28 19.62
CA GLY A 101 -3.60 20.14 19.04
C GLY A 101 -2.33 20.55 18.28
N VAL A 102 -1.34 21.10 19.00
CA VAL A 102 -0.06 21.61 18.48
C VAL A 102 0.68 20.54 17.69
N THR A 103 0.73 19.31 18.22
CA THR A 103 1.36 18.16 17.57
C THR A 103 0.74 17.85 16.21
N ARG A 104 -0.59 17.95 16.11
CA ARG A 104 -1.32 17.73 14.84
C ARG A 104 -0.87 18.72 13.77
N TYR A 105 -0.91 20.02 14.09
CA TYR A 105 -0.55 21.06 13.13
C TYR A 105 0.92 21.04 12.76
N LEU A 106 1.78 20.69 13.72
CA LEU A 106 3.21 20.51 13.44
C LEU A 106 3.42 19.40 12.42
N VAL A 107 2.86 18.20 12.66
CA VAL A 107 2.99 17.05 11.75
C VAL A 107 2.40 17.34 10.36
N GLU A 108 1.25 18.03 10.29
CA GLU A 108 0.66 18.49 9.03
C GLU A 108 1.60 19.46 8.28
N GLY A 109 2.25 20.36 9.01
CA GLY A 109 3.21 21.30 8.45
C GLY A 109 4.48 20.64 7.90
N LEU A 110 4.91 19.52 8.47
CA LEU A 110 6.09 18.78 7.98
C LEU A 110 5.90 18.30 6.55
N VAL A 111 4.68 18.03 6.11
CA VAL A 111 4.35 17.57 4.75
C VAL A 111 4.89 18.53 3.69
N TYR A 112 4.94 19.83 3.98
CA TYR A 112 5.40 20.86 3.03
C TYR A 112 6.93 20.94 2.91
N LEU A 113 7.67 20.35 3.86
CA LEU A 113 9.12 20.42 3.91
C LEU A 113 9.78 19.38 2.98
N PRO A 114 10.88 19.72 2.29
CA PRO A 114 11.70 18.76 1.54
C PRO A 114 12.24 17.61 2.41
N THR A 115 12.57 17.88 3.66
CA THR A 115 13.19 16.96 4.64
C THR A 115 12.16 16.12 5.44
N ARG A 116 10.88 16.20 5.07
CA ARG A 116 9.73 15.56 5.76
C ARG A 116 9.96 14.12 6.20
N ALA A 117 10.57 13.30 5.35
CA ALA A 117 10.82 11.89 5.63
C ALA A 117 11.85 11.70 6.76
N ILE A 118 12.90 12.52 6.80
CA ILE A 118 13.92 12.47 7.86
C ILE A 118 13.34 13.01 9.16
N LEU A 119 12.55 14.08 9.09
CA LEU A 119 11.92 14.69 10.25
C LEU A 119 10.91 13.75 10.91
N ILE A 120 10.01 13.14 10.15
CA ILE A 120 9.01 12.23 10.71
C ILE A 120 9.65 10.97 11.33
N LYS A 121 10.75 10.48 10.73
CA LYS A 121 11.60 9.43 11.33
C LYS A 121 12.27 9.88 12.62
N THR A 122 12.71 11.14 12.68
CA THR A 122 13.38 11.68 13.86
C THR A 122 12.39 11.83 15.01
N LEU A 123 11.21 12.38 14.74
CA LEU A 123 10.17 12.57 15.76
C LEU A 123 9.59 11.27 16.27
N SER A 124 9.46 10.25 15.41
CA SER A 124 9.00 8.91 15.83
C SER A 124 10.02 8.10 16.64
N LYS A 125 11.22 8.62 16.92
CA LYS A 125 12.18 7.99 17.84
C LYS A 125 12.00 8.41 19.30
N SER A 126 11.01 9.25 19.59
CA SER A 126 10.66 9.75 20.92
C SER A 126 9.95 8.68 21.78
N SER A 127 9.39 9.06 22.93
CA SER A 127 8.59 8.18 23.79
C SER A 127 7.44 7.48 23.03
N ASP A 128 7.02 6.29 23.46
CA ASP A 128 6.01 5.48 22.75
C ASP A 128 4.67 6.21 22.53
N VAL A 129 4.23 7.02 23.51
CA VAL A 129 3.04 7.88 23.39
C VAL A 129 3.18 8.92 22.28
N SER A 130 4.38 9.47 22.10
CA SER A 130 4.66 10.43 21.02
C SER A 130 4.71 9.74 19.65
N LYS A 131 5.12 8.46 19.59
CA LYS A 131 5.10 7.67 18.34
C LYS A 131 3.69 7.44 17.82
N GLU A 132 2.80 6.91 18.65
CA GLU A 132 1.40 6.64 18.27
C GLU A 132 0.69 7.92 17.81
N ASN A 133 0.87 9.00 18.56
CA ASN A 133 0.35 10.32 18.20
C ASN A 133 0.90 10.81 16.85
N THR A 134 2.20 10.64 16.59
CA THR A 134 2.82 11.07 15.33
C THR A 134 2.22 10.31 14.14
N VAL A 135 2.03 8.99 14.27
CA VAL A 135 1.39 8.17 13.24
C VAL A 135 -0.05 8.62 13.00
N HIS A 136 -0.84 8.72 14.07
CA HIS A 136 -2.24 9.12 13.98
C HIS A 136 -2.41 10.50 13.34
N TYR A 137 -1.60 11.48 13.77
CA TYR A 137 -1.69 12.82 13.21
C TYR A 137 -1.24 12.86 11.76
N ALA A 138 -0.19 12.13 11.39
CA ALA A 138 0.26 12.08 10.00
C ALA A 138 -0.82 11.48 9.07
N LEU A 139 -1.55 10.46 9.52
CA LEU A 139 -2.69 9.89 8.79
C LEU A 139 -3.86 10.89 8.73
N SER A 140 -4.16 11.58 9.83
CA SER A 140 -5.21 12.59 9.89
C SER A 140 -5.01 13.76 8.90
N CYS A 141 -3.75 14.05 8.51
CA CYS A 141 -3.43 15.08 7.53
C CYS A 141 -4.09 14.82 6.17
N ALA A 142 -4.29 13.56 5.79
CA ALA A 142 -4.82 13.20 4.47
C ALA A 142 -6.21 13.83 4.21
N TYR A 143 -7.02 14.04 5.24
CA TYR A 143 -8.35 14.65 5.11
C TYR A 143 -8.32 16.15 4.80
N ARG A 144 -7.21 16.84 5.12
CA ARG A 144 -7.06 18.29 4.93
C ARG A 144 -6.15 18.64 3.74
N LEU A 145 -5.25 17.74 3.38
CA LEU A 145 -4.31 17.95 2.29
C LEU A 145 -5.02 17.83 0.93
N ASN A 146 -4.66 18.73 0.01
CA ASN A 146 -5.03 18.60 -1.39
C ASN A 146 -4.31 17.38 -2.02
N SER A 147 -4.89 16.76 -3.05
CA SER A 147 -4.32 15.61 -3.77
C SER A 147 -2.88 15.82 -4.24
N LYS A 148 -2.48 17.08 -4.49
CA LYS A 148 -1.09 17.49 -4.80
C LYS A 148 -0.05 17.06 -3.76
N PHE A 149 -0.46 16.83 -2.51
CA PHE A 149 0.43 16.50 -1.39
C PHE A 149 0.43 15.01 -1.01
N MET A 150 -0.29 14.17 -1.77
CA MET A 150 -0.37 12.73 -1.49
C MET A 150 0.99 12.03 -1.67
N LEU A 151 1.84 12.52 -2.56
CA LEU A 151 3.20 12.00 -2.72
C LEU A 151 4.04 12.26 -1.47
N GLN A 152 3.97 13.46 -0.91
CA GLN A 152 4.67 13.87 0.29
C GLN A 152 4.20 13.05 1.49
N LEU A 153 2.89 12.83 1.60
CA LEU A 153 2.33 11.96 2.62
C LEU A 153 2.80 10.51 2.45
N SER A 154 2.84 9.99 1.22
CA SER A 154 3.38 8.66 0.92
C SER A 154 4.81 8.49 1.43
N GLU A 155 5.68 9.45 1.18
CA GLU A 155 7.06 9.43 1.67
C GLU A 155 7.13 9.45 3.19
N MET A 156 6.28 10.25 3.86
CA MET A 156 6.21 10.28 5.32
C MET A 156 5.73 8.95 5.91
N MET A 157 4.69 8.34 5.34
CA MET A 157 4.17 7.04 5.78
C MET A 157 5.22 5.94 5.64
N ASN A 158 5.88 5.89 4.49
CA ASN A 158 7.00 5.00 4.22
C ASN A 158 8.12 5.18 5.25
N ALA A 159 8.47 6.43 5.54
CA ALA A 159 9.52 6.76 6.48
C ALA A 159 9.16 6.36 7.92
N LEU A 160 7.90 6.54 8.33
CA LEU A 160 7.38 6.12 9.63
C LEU A 160 7.45 4.60 9.82
N VAL A 161 6.98 3.82 8.85
CA VAL A 161 7.01 2.36 8.92
C VAL A 161 8.44 1.84 8.91
N GLU A 162 9.34 2.45 8.14
CA GLU A 162 10.77 2.10 8.15
C GLU A 162 11.43 2.32 9.51
N ALA A 163 11.04 3.37 10.22
CA ALA A 163 11.57 3.64 11.56
C ALA A 163 10.91 2.78 12.65
N ASN A 164 9.64 2.41 12.49
CA ASN A 164 8.86 1.70 13.51
C ASN A 164 8.04 0.56 12.85
N PRO A 165 8.69 -0.55 12.48
CA PRO A 165 8.04 -1.67 11.80
C PRO A 165 6.87 -2.29 12.59
N GLU A 166 6.86 -2.18 13.91
CA GLU A 166 5.79 -2.66 14.78
C GLU A 166 4.42 -2.03 14.49
N TYR A 167 4.38 -0.81 13.95
CA TYR A 167 3.14 -0.12 13.55
C TYR A 167 2.75 -0.38 12.09
N ALA A 168 3.50 -1.21 11.35
CA ALA A 168 3.20 -1.49 9.95
C ALA A 168 1.75 -1.97 9.76
N TRP A 169 1.26 -2.84 10.64
CA TRP A 169 -0.09 -3.39 10.55
C TRP A 169 -1.17 -2.34 10.78
N SER A 170 -1.04 -1.53 11.84
CA SER A 170 -2.03 -0.48 12.17
C SER A 170 -2.06 0.60 11.09
N ILE A 171 -0.90 1.06 10.64
CA ILE A 171 -0.79 2.04 9.54
C ILE A 171 -1.45 1.48 8.27
N ARG A 172 -1.17 0.23 7.91
CA ARG A 172 -1.79 -0.39 6.74
C ARG A 172 -3.31 -0.45 6.87
N LEU A 173 -3.83 -0.82 8.04
CA LEU A 173 -5.28 -0.90 8.28
C LEU A 173 -5.94 0.46 8.10
N GLU A 174 -5.39 1.51 8.72
CA GLU A 174 -5.91 2.88 8.58
C GLU A 174 -5.89 3.34 7.11
N LEU A 175 -4.79 3.09 6.39
CA LEU A 175 -4.70 3.45 4.97
C LEU A 175 -5.74 2.72 4.10
N VAL A 176 -6.01 1.44 4.40
CA VAL A 176 -7.05 0.64 3.72
C VAL A 176 -8.45 1.17 4.03
N GLU A 177 -8.73 1.51 5.29
CA GLU A 177 -10.01 2.10 5.70
C GLU A 177 -10.24 3.45 5.01
N MET A 178 -9.20 4.27 4.94
CA MET A 178 -9.21 5.56 4.25
C MET A 178 -9.21 5.44 2.72
N LYS A 179 -8.90 4.26 2.17
CA LYS A 179 -8.81 3.99 0.72
C LYS A 179 -7.84 4.92 -0.02
N ILE A 180 -6.71 5.22 0.60
CA ILE A 180 -5.66 6.09 0.05
C ILE A 180 -4.32 5.37 -0.03
N LEU A 181 -3.39 5.95 -0.79
CA LEU A 181 -1.99 5.50 -0.87
C LEU A 181 -1.85 3.98 -1.14
N PRO A 182 -2.48 3.46 -2.21
CA PRO A 182 -2.48 2.03 -2.51
C PRO A 182 -1.05 1.46 -2.66
N ASP A 183 -0.11 2.25 -3.17
CA ASP A 183 1.30 1.86 -3.28
C ASP A 183 1.98 1.63 -1.93
N VAL A 184 1.67 2.48 -0.95
CA VAL A 184 2.20 2.36 0.42
C VAL A 184 1.64 1.09 1.06
N ILE A 185 0.34 0.85 0.92
CA ILE A 185 -0.31 -0.37 1.40
C ILE A 185 0.34 -1.61 0.80
N THR A 186 0.53 -1.64 -0.53
CA THR A 186 1.18 -2.75 -1.25
C THR A 186 2.60 -3.00 -0.73
N ARG A 187 3.39 -1.93 -0.56
CA ARG A 187 4.74 -2.02 -0.01
C ARG A 187 4.71 -2.57 1.42
N ILE A 188 3.84 -2.04 2.28
CA ILE A 188 3.76 -2.44 3.67
C ILE A 188 3.42 -3.94 3.79
N THR A 189 2.43 -4.40 3.02
CA THR A 189 2.05 -5.82 2.97
C THR A 189 3.25 -6.68 2.56
N ALA A 190 3.94 -6.31 1.48
CA ALA A 190 5.05 -7.11 0.95
C ALA A 190 6.28 -7.12 1.86
N VAL A 191 6.61 -6.01 2.52
CA VAL A 191 7.86 -5.90 3.29
C VAL A 191 7.69 -6.30 4.75
N TYR A 192 6.58 -5.91 5.38
CA TYR A 192 6.43 -5.98 6.84
C TYR A 192 5.33 -6.94 7.31
N CYS A 193 4.14 -6.93 6.69
CA CYS A 193 3.01 -7.72 7.22
C CYS A 193 3.03 -9.20 6.81
N GLN A 194 3.44 -9.51 5.58
CA GLN A 194 3.58 -10.88 5.07
C GLN A 194 2.30 -11.73 5.15
N ASP A 195 1.12 -11.10 5.08
CA ASP A 195 -0.20 -11.72 5.12
C ASP A 195 -0.92 -11.64 3.76
N GLU A 196 -0.16 -11.61 2.66
CA GLU A 196 -0.65 -11.27 1.32
C GLU A 196 -1.90 -12.05 0.87
N ILE A 197 -2.02 -13.33 1.23
CA ILE A 197 -3.20 -14.15 0.88
C ILE A 197 -4.48 -13.59 1.51
N ASN A 198 -4.46 -13.28 2.80
CA ASN A 198 -5.62 -12.77 3.51
C ASN A 198 -5.94 -11.34 3.05
N PHE A 199 -4.88 -10.53 2.87
CA PHE A 199 -4.98 -9.17 2.38
C PHE A 199 -5.64 -9.11 1.00
N PHE A 200 -5.11 -9.82 0.01
CA PHE A 200 -5.67 -9.80 -1.36
C PHE A 200 -7.07 -10.38 -1.41
N ASN A 201 -7.34 -11.46 -0.66
CA ASN A 201 -8.67 -12.03 -0.65
C ASN A 201 -9.72 -11.05 -0.11
N SER A 202 -9.36 -10.25 0.89
CA SER A 202 -10.21 -9.19 1.46
C SER A 202 -10.41 -8.03 0.49
N ILE A 203 -9.33 -7.55 -0.14
CA ILE A 203 -9.38 -6.44 -1.09
C ILE A 203 -10.19 -6.79 -2.34
N PHE A 204 -9.95 -7.96 -2.94
CA PHE A 204 -10.60 -8.36 -4.18
C PHE A 204 -12.02 -8.89 -4.02
N GLN A 205 -12.47 -9.17 -2.79
CA GLN A 205 -13.87 -9.46 -2.52
C GLN A 205 -14.75 -8.22 -2.77
N GLN A 206 -14.19 -7.02 -2.65
CA GLN A 206 -14.87 -5.77 -2.95
C GLN A 206 -14.45 -5.26 -4.34
N VAL A 207 -15.29 -4.46 -4.99
CA VAL A 207 -14.89 -3.71 -6.21
C VAL A 207 -13.94 -2.59 -5.78
N ALA A 208 -12.67 -2.93 -5.53
CA ALA A 208 -11.68 -2.04 -4.96
C ALA A 208 -10.95 -1.19 -6.03
N SER A 209 -11.70 -0.42 -6.82
CA SER A 209 -11.14 0.45 -7.86
C SER A 209 -10.04 1.40 -7.35
N TRP A 210 -10.18 1.87 -6.10
CA TRP A 210 -9.19 2.68 -5.41
C TRP A 210 -7.84 1.97 -5.26
N PHE A 211 -7.85 0.65 -5.04
CA PHE A 211 -6.63 -0.15 -4.88
C PHE A 211 -6.01 -0.53 -6.22
N LEU A 212 -6.81 -0.56 -7.29
CA LEU A 212 -6.32 -0.82 -8.64
C LEU A 212 -5.48 0.33 -9.21
N ALA A 213 -5.60 1.54 -8.64
CA ALA A 213 -4.81 2.71 -9.00
C ALA A 213 -3.38 2.65 -8.43
N GLN A 214 -2.65 1.58 -8.75
CA GLN A 214 -1.25 1.40 -8.35
C GLN A 214 -0.31 2.14 -9.31
N SER A 215 0.80 2.64 -8.78
CA SER A 215 1.91 3.12 -9.61
C SER A 215 2.76 1.96 -10.13
N ALA A 216 3.58 2.25 -11.15
CA ALA A 216 4.52 1.29 -11.71
C ALA A 216 5.55 0.78 -10.68
N ALA A 217 5.84 1.57 -9.64
CA ALA A 217 6.77 1.19 -8.56
C ALA A 217 6.26 0.00 -7.75
N SER A 218 4.93 -0.20 -7.69
CA SER A 218 4.30 -1.28 -6.94
C SER A 218 4.51 -2.67 -7.54
N ARG A 219 4.92 -2.74 -8.82
CA ARG A 219 5.12 -3.99 -9.55
C ARG A 219 6.08 -4.94 -8.86
N GLN A 220 7.17 -4.43 -8.29
CA GLN A 220 8.17 -5.28 -7.65
C GLN A 220 7.59 -5.98 -6.40
N TYR A 221 6.78 -5.25 -5.61
CA TYR A 221 6.13 -5.80 -4.42
C TYR A 221 5.12 -6.90 -4.78
N PHE A 222 4.36 -6.73 -5.88
CA PHE A 222 3.49 -7.79 -6.37
C PHE A 222 4.26 -9.04 -6.81
N LEU A 223 5.45 -8.89 -7.41
CA LEU A 223 6.31 -10.04 -7.73
C LEU A 223 6.81 -10.74 -6.46
N THR A 224 7.23 -9.99 -5.43
CA THR A 224 7.62 -10.56 -4.14
C THR A 224 6.47 -11.35 -3.51
N MET A 225 5.27 -10.77 -3.45
CA MET A 225 4.09 -11.44 -2.88
C MET A 225 3.65 -12.64 -3.72
N LYS A 226 3.71 -12.56 -5.06
CA LYS A 226 3.44 -13.70 -5.94
C LYS A 226 4.33 -14.90 -5.58
N ASN A 227 5.64 -14.68 -5.46
CA ASN A 227 6.58 -15.76 -5.18
C ASN A 227 6.27 -16.44 -3.85
N ARG A 228 5.93 -15.66 -2.81
CA ARG A 228 5.52 -16.22 -1.51
C ARG A 228 4.21 -16.99 -1.59
N ILE A 229 3.20 -16.47 -2.31
CA ILE A 229 1.92 -17.15 -2.52
C ILE A 229 2.14 -18.50 -3.21
N ILE A 230 3.04 -18.57 -4.20
CA ILE A 230 3.36 -19.83 -4.88
C ILE A 230 4.07 -20.81 -3.95
N SER A 231 5.05 -20.36 -3.18
CA SER A 231 5.68 -21.21 -2.16
C SER A 231 4.68 -21.73 -1.13
N GLU A 232 3.73 -20.89 -0.68
CA GLU A 232 2.67 -21.31 0.23
C GLU A 232 1.75 -22.36 -0.40
N ILE A 233 1.44 -22.26 -1.70
CA ILE A 233 0.66 -23.26 -2.43
C ILE A 233 1.35 -24.63 -2.38
N GLU A 234 2.65 -24.68 -2.68
CA GLU A 234 3.42 -25.94 -2.70
C GLU A 234 3.50 -26.57 -1.30
N VAL A 235 3.78 -25.75 -0.28
CA VAL A 235 3.86 -26.21 1.12
C VAL A 235 2.50 -26.68 1.62
N SER A 236 1.45 -25.89 1.41
CA SER A 236 0.09 -26.21 1.88
C SER A 236 -0.47 -27.45 1.19
N TYR A 237 -0.21 -27.62 -0.11
CA TYR A 237 -0.65 -28.80 -0.85
C TYR A 237 0.04 -30.06 -0.34
N SER A 238 1.35 -30.00 -0.10
CA SER A 238 2.12 -31.12 0.46
C SER A 238 1.63 -31.53 1.86
N ASN A 239 1.13 -30.57 2.63
CA ASN A 239 0.57 -30.79 3.96
C ASN A 239 -0.92 -31.19 3.94
N GLY A 240 -1.56 -31.25 2.77
CA GLY A 240 -3.00 -31.55 2.65
C GLY A 240 -3.94 -30.41 3.06
N ASP A 241 -3.46 -29.18 3.24
CA ASP A 241 -4.29 -28.01 3.55
C ASP A 241 -4.87 -27.39 2.27
N TYR A 242 -5.86 -28.08 1.71
CA TYR A 242 -6.51 -27.65 0.47
C TYR A 242 -7.27 -26.32 0.58
N ALA A 243 -7.72 -25.95 1.79
CA ALA A 243 -8.41 -24.68 2.02
C ALA A 243 -7.44 -23.50 1.89
N ARG A 244 -6.22 -23.66 2.42
CA ARG A 244 -5.15 -22.67 2.26
C ARG A 244 -4.69 -22.56 0.82
N VAL A 245 -4.51 -23.69 0.13
CA VAL A 245 -4.18 -23.72 -1.31
C VAL A 245 -5.24 -22.99 -2.14
N ALA A 246 -6.53 -23.26 -1.90
CA ALA A 246 -7.62 -22.60 -2.59
C ALA A 246 -7.60 -21.07 -2.38
N SER A 247 -7.37 -20.63 -1.15
CA SER A 247 -7.27 -19.20 -0.82
C SER A 247 -6.07 -18.53 -1.49
N ALA A 248 -4.94 -19.23 -1.57
CA ALA A 248 -3.73 -18.74 -2.22
C ALA A 248 -3.89 -18.64 -3.74
N ILE A 249 -4.48 -19.64 -4.40
CA ILE A 249 -4.77 -19.61 -5.85
C ILE A 249 -5.74 -18.47 -6.17
N ARG A 250 -6.77 -18.27 -5.34
CA ARG A 250 -7.70 -17.15 -5.49
C ARG A 250 -6.97 -15.80 -5.45
N ALA A 251 -6.09 -15.59 -4.47
CA ALA A 251 -5.29 -14.37 -4.36
C ALA A 251 -4.38 -14.20 -5.59
N LEU A 252 -3.71 -15.26 -6.03
CA LEU A 252 -2.84 -15.27 -7.21
C LEU A 252 -3.61 -14.89 -8.49
N ALA A 253 -4.80 -15.44 -8.70
CA ALA A 253 -5.66 -15.11 -9.84
C ALA A 253 -6.02 -13.62 -9.86
N GLY A 254 -6.32 -13.04 -8.70
CA GLY A 254 -6.57 -11.60 -8.57
C GLY A 254 -5.34 -10.76 -8.92
N ILE A 255 -4.15 -11.12 -8.42
CA ILE A 255 -2.90 -10.40 -8.73
C ILE A 255 -2.58 -10.49 -10.23
N ALA A 256 -2.68 -11.69 -10.81
CA ALA A 256 -2.38 -11.91 -12.22
C ALA A 256 -3.36 -11.17 -13.13
N GLY A 257 -4.65 -11.22 -12.83
CA GLY A 257 -5.69 -10.57 -13.62
C GLY A 257 -5.68 -9.05 -13.48
N TYR A 258 -5.70 -8.51 -12.27
CA TYR A 258 -5.78 -7.05 -12.06
C TYR A 258 -4.47 -6.32 -12.36
N PHE A 259 -3.33 -6.91 -12.03
CA PHE A 259 -2.03 -6.23 -12.12
C PHE A 259 -1.12 -6.77 -13.24
N GLY A 260 -1.60 -7.76 -14.01
CA GLY A 260 -0.84 -8.32 -15.14
C GLY A 260 0.46 -9.01 -14.72
N VAL A 261 0.55 -9.47 -13.47
CA VAL A 261 1.73 -10.16 -12.97
C VAL A 261 1.79 -11.55 -13.60
N LYS A 262 2.83 -11.78 -14.40
CA LYS A 262 2.99 -13.03 -15.13
C LYS A 262 3.58 -14.14 -14.26
N LEU A 263 3.01 -15.32 -14.44
CA LEU A 263 3.60 -16.59 -14.08
C LEU A 263 4.78 -16.89 -15.01
N ASN A 264 5.85 -17.42 -14.44
CA ASN A 264 6.95 -17.98 -15.21
C ASN A 264 6.67 -19.44 -15.58
N ASP A 265 7.54 -19.99 -16.42
CA ASP A 265 7.41 -21.35 -16.93
C ASP A 265 7.35 -22.43 -15.83
N GLN A 266 8.15 -22.32 -14.78
CA GLN A 266 8.15 -23.27 -13.65
C GLN A 266 6.86 -23.17 -12.84
N GLU A 267 6.38 -21.95 -12.60
CA GLU A 267 5.14 -21.69 -11.88
C GLU A 267 3.92 -22.24 -12.65
N VAL A 268 3.92 -22.13 -13.98
CA VAL A 268 2.90 -22.76 -14.83
C VAL A 268 2.94 -24.29 -14.68
N ASP A 269 4.13 -24.89 -14.69
CA ASP A 269 4.29 -26.34 -14.54
C ASP A 269 3.76 -26.83 -13.17
N VAL A 270 3.91 -26.06 -12.09
CA VAL A 270 3.30 -26.35 -10.78
C VAL A 270 1.78 -26.49 -10.90
N PHE A 271 1.10 -25.55 -11.54
CA PHE A 271 -0.36 -25.60 -11.66
C PHE A 271 -0.87 -26.71 -12.58
N ILE A 272 -0.15 -27.02 -13.66
CA ILE A 272 -0.49 -28.16 -14.52
C ILE A 272 -0.33 -29.48 -13.74
N ASN A 273 0.73 -29.62 -12.94
CA ASN A 273 0.93 -30.79 -12.10
C ASN A 273 -0.16 -30.92 -11.03
N LEU A 274 -0.56 -29.80 -10.41
CA LEU A 274 -1.67 -29.78 -9.45
C LEU A 274 -2.99 -30.21 -10.10
N LEU A 275 -3.32 -29.72 -11.30
CA LEU A 275 -4.51 -30.17 -12.06
C LEU A 275 -4.48 -31.68 -12.33
N ASN A 276 -3.29 -32.23 -12.60
CA ASN A 276 -3.08 -33.65 -12.83
C ASN A 276 -3.07 -34.51 -11.56
N GLN A 277 -3.15 -33.94 -10.36
CA GLN A 277 -3.03 -34.72 -9.12
C GLN A 277 -4.22 -34.52 -8.19
N THR A 278 -4.84 -33.35 -8.24
CA THR A 278 -5.94 -33.00 -7.34
C THR A 278 -7.19 -33.84 -7.61
N GLU A 279 -7.84 -34.25 -6.52
CA GLU A 279 -9.20 -34.81 -6.51
C GLU A 279 -10.22 -33.80 -5.95
N SER A 280 -9.76 -32.61 -5.54
CA SER A 280 -10.61 -31.55 -5.01
C SER A 280 -11.27 -30.77 -6.16
N GLU A 281 -12.60 -30.83 -6.22
CA GLU A 281 -13.41 -30.03 -7.15
C GLU A 281 -13.05 -28.54 -7.07
N ARG A 282 -12.96 -27.99 -5.86
CA ARG A 282 -12.68 -26.56 -5.66
C ARG A 282 -11.33 -26.15 -6.24
N LEU A 283 -10.31 -27.00 -6.10
CA LEU A 283 -8.99 -26.72 -6.67
C LEU A 283 -9.02 -26.80 -8.19
N VAL A 284 -9.71 -27.78 -8.78
CA VAL A 284 -9.92 -27.85 -10.23
C VAL A 284 -10.55 -26.55 -10.75
N GLN A 285 -11.66 -26.12 -10.14
CA GLN A 285 -12.35 -24.89 -10.52
C GLN A 285 -11.44 -23.65 -10.45
N LEU A 286 -10.70 -23.48 -9.34
CA LEU A 286 -9.84 -22.33 -9.14
C LEU A 286 -8.62 -22.32 -10.06
N ILE A 287 -7.99 -23.47 -10.30
CA ILE A 287 -6.84 -23.54 -11.21
C ILE A 287 -7.30 -23.33 -12.66
N LEU A 288 -8.48 -23.85 -13.06
CA LEU A 288 -9.04 -23.54 -14.38
C LEU A 288 -9.34 -22.05 -14.55
N CYS A 289 -9.84 -21.38 -13.51
CA CYS A 289 -9.99 -19.92 -13.54
C CYS A 289 -8.64 -19.23 -13.77
N LEU A 290 -7.59 -19.64 -13.06
CA LEU A 290 -6.24 -19.10 -13.25
C LEU A 290 -5.72 -19.34 -14.67
N VAL A 291 -5.92 -20.55 -15.23
CA VAL A 291 -5.59 -20.89 -16.62
C VAL A 291 -6.28 -19.95 -17.59
N LEU A 292 -7.57 -19.69 -17.42
CA LEU A 292 -8.35 -18.81 -18.30
C LEU A 292 -7.92 -17.34 -18.19
N ILE A 293 -7.59 -16.87 -16.98
CA ILE A 293 -7.10 -15.51 -16.74
C ILE A 293 -5.71 -15.30 -17.36
N THR A 294 -4.84 -16.31 -17.27
CA THR A 294 -3.43 -16.26 -17.71
C THR A 294 -3.16 -17.15 -18.93
N ALA A 295 -4.15 -17.25 -19.82
CA ALA A 295 -4.15 -18.16 -20.94
C ALA A 295 -2.88 -18.10 -21.81
N ASP A 296 -2.35 -16.91 -22.05
CA ASP A 296 -1.13 -16.69 -22.84
C ASP A 296 0.10 -17.43 -22.28
N GLN A 297 0.14 -17.65 -20.97
CA GLN A 297 1.24 -18.30 -20.27
C GLN A 297 1.09 -19.83 -20.32
N PHE A 298 -0.11 -20.34 -20.07
CA PHE A 298 -0.39 -21.78 -20.10
C PHE A 298 -0.32 -22.38 -21.51
N LEU A 299 -0.69 -21.62 -22.54
CA LEU A 299 -0.61 -22.07 -23.94
C LEU A 299 0.82 -22.35 -24.41
N LYS A 300 1.85 -21.81 -23.75
CA LYS A 300 3.26 -22.20 -24.01
C LYS A 300 3.57 -23.65 -23.64
N ARG A 301 2.73 -24.26 -22.80
CA ARG A 301 2.78 -25.66 -22.38
C ARG A 301 1.58 -26.45 -22.90
N GLN A 302 1.11 -26.11 -24.10
CA GLN A 302 -0.13 -26.64 -24.69
C GLN A 302 -0.26 -28.17 -24.59
N LYS A 303 0.81 -28.94 -24.85
CA LYS A 303 0.79 -30.40 -24.75
C LYS A 303 0.39 -30.87 -23.35
N ASN A 304 1.13 -30.45 -22.32
CA ASN A 304 0.89 -30.86 -20.93
C ASN A 304 -0.47 -30.38 -20.44
N LEU A 305 -0.87 -29.16 -20.84
CA LEU A 305 -2.20 -28.62 -20.55
C LEU A 305 -3.30 -29.45 -21.21
N SER A 306 -3.11 -29.87 -22.46
CA SER A 306 -4.09 -30.70 -23.18
C SER A 306 -4.33 -32.03 -22.50
N GLU A 307 -3.25 -32.69 -22.06
CA GLU A 307 -3.31 -33.95 -21.32
C GLU A 307 -4.10 -33.77 -20.00
N ALA A 308 -3.82 -32.69 -19.25
CA ALA A 308 -4.55 -32.38 -18.03
C ALA A 308 -6.04 -32.09 -18.27
N LEU A 309 -6.36 -31.29 -19.29
CA LEU A 309 -7.73 -30.96 -19.65
C LEU A 309 -8.50 -32.19 -20.17
N CYS A 310 -7.89 -33.03 -21.00
CA CYS A 310 -8.50 -34.28 -21.46
C CYS A 310 -8.86 -35.18 -20.29
N ARG A 311 -7.95 -35.35 -19.32
CA ARG A 311 -8.25 -36.09 -18.09
C ARG A 311 -9.43 -35.48 -17.35
N LEU A 312 -9.44 -34.16 -17.13
CA LEU A 312 -10.53 -33.50 -16.41
C LEU A 312 -11.89 -33.61 -17.11
N LEU A 313 -11.91 -33.67 -18.45
CA LEU A 313 -13.13 -33.92 -19.22
C LEU A 313 -13.63 -35.37 -19.11
N GLN A 314 -12.73 -36.30 -18.81
CA GLN A 314 -13.05 -37.72 -18.62
C GLN A 314 -13.35 -38.07 -17.16
N CYS A 315 -12.83 -37.30 -16.21
CA CYS A 315 -13.00 -37.51 -14.78
C CYS A 315 -14.16 -36.67 -14.23
N ASN A 316 -15.07 -37.30 -13.48
CA ASN A 316 -16.21 -36.62 -12.85
C ASN A 316 -15.82 -35.85 -11.56
N ILE A 317 -14.65 -35.20 -11.54
CA ILE A 317 -14.18 -34.42 -10.38
C ILE A 317 -14.89 -33.07 -10.31
N SER A 318 -15.16 -32.45 -11.46
CA SER A 318 -15.88 -31.18 -11.55
C SER A 318 -16.65 -31.10 -12.86
N GLU A 319 -17.82 -30.46 -12.84
CA GLU A 319 -18.60 -30.17 -14.05
C GLU A 319 -18.06 -28.96 -14.84
N MET A 320 -17.25 -28.11 -14.21
CA MET A 320 -16.75 -26.87 -14.80
C MET A 320 -15.98 -27.06 -16.13
N PRO A 321 -15.08 -28.06 -16.30
CA PRO A 321 -14.41 -28.31 -17.58
C PRO A 321 -15.41 -28.56 -18.73
N LEU A 322 -16.44 -29.38 -18.47
CA LEU A 322 -17.47 -29.69 -19.47
C LEU A 322 -18.34 -28.47 -19.76
N LEU A 323 -18.71 -27.70 -18.74
CA LEU A 323 -19.46 -26.46 -18.91
C LEU A 323 -18.70 -25.44 -19.77
N ILE A 324 -17.40 -25.26 -19.50
CA ILE A 324 -16.52 -24.39 -20.30
C ILE A 324 -16.44 -24.90 -21.74
N LEU A 325 -16.29 -26.21 -21.95
CA LEU A 325 -16.27 -26.81 -23.29
C LEU A 325 -17.57 -26.48 -24.05
N VAL A 326 -18.74 -26.65 -23.42
CA VAL A 326 -20.03 -26.32 -24.05
C VAL A 326 -20.11 -24.85 -24.41
N TYR A 327 -19.73 -23.93 -23.51
CA TYR A 327 -19.73 -22.50 -23.83
C TYR A 327 -18.77 -22.16 -24.98
N PHE A 328 -17.60 -22.80 -25.02
CA PHE A 328 -16.67 -22.66 -26.14
C PHE A 328 -17.22 -23.24 -27.44
N GLU A 329 -18.00 -24.31 -27.43
CA GLU A 329 -18.67 -24.85 -28.62
C GLU A 329 -19.74 -23.89 -29.14
N THR A 330 -20.50 -23.25 -28.26
CA THR A 330 -21.58 -22.32 -28.63
C THR A 330 -21.12 -20.87 -28.81
N ASP A 331 -19.80 -20.61 -28.87
CA ASP A 331 -19.20 -19.26 -28.97
C ASP A 331 -19.67 -18.29 -27.86
N ALA A 332 -20.03 -18.85 -26.70
CA ALA A 332 -20.56 -18.17 -25.53
C ALA A 332 -19.44 -17.68 -24.60
N ILE A 333 -18.51 -16.87 -25.13
CA ILE A 333 -17.33 -16.40 -24.40
C ILE A 333 -17.70 -15.59 -23.14
N PHE A 334 -18.77 -14.81 -23.20
CA PHE A 334 -19.24 -14.03 -22.04
C PHE A 334 -19.64 -14.94 -20.87
N GLN A 335 -20.25 -16.08 -21.14
CA GLN A 335 -20.62 -17.06 -20.13
C GLN A 335 -19.40 -17.72 -19.49
N VAL A 336 -18.31 -17.92 -20.25
CA VAL A 336 -17.01 -18.35 -19.69
C VAL A 336 -16.47 -17.28 -18.73
N GLU A 337 -16.47 -16.02 -19.15
CA GLU A 337 -16.02 -14.93 -18.30
C GLU A 337 -16.85 -14.82 -17.00
N ASP A 338 -18.18 -14.92 -17.10
CA ASP A 338 -19.09 -14.88 -15.94
C ASP A 338 -18.92 -16.07 -15.01
N THR A 339 -18.68 -17.26 -15.57
CA THR A 339 -18.36 -18.47 -14.78
C THR A 339 -17.08 -18.28 -14.00
N VAL A 340 -16.03 -17.74 -14.63
CA VAL A 340 -14.75 -17.44 -13.95
C VAL A 340 -14.97 -16.45 -12.81
N ARG A 341 -15.57 -15.28 -13.10
CA ARG A 341 -15.81 -14.22 -12.10
C ARG A 341 -16.66 -14.70 -10.93
N SER A 342 -17.66 -15.53 -11.20
CA SER A 342 -18.52 -16.12 -10.16
C SER A 342 -17.75 -17.13 -9.31
N THR A 343 -16.95 -17.99 -9.93
CA THR A 343 -16.18 -19.05 -9.25
C THR A 343 -15.12 -18.49 -8.31
N ILE A 344 -14.41 -17.44 -8.73
CA ILE A 344 -13.42 -16.76 -7.87
C ILE A 344 -14.05 -15.65 -7.02
N ALA A 345 -15.32 -15.32 -7.22
CA ALA A 345 -16.00 -14.18 -6.60
C ALA A 345 -15.18 -12.88 -6.71
N MET A 346 -14.78 -12.52 -7.94
CA MET A 346 -14.06 -11.28 -8.26
C MET A 346 -14.44 -10.77 -9.65
N GLN A 347 -14.48 -9.45 -9.81
CA GLN A 347 -14.70 -8.80 -11.12
C GLN A 347 -13.37 -8.63 -11.86
N VAL A 348 -12.64 -9.73 -12.04
CA VAL A 348 -11.30 -9.72 -12.65
C VAL A 348 -11.41 -9.49 -14.17
N PRO A 349 -10.50 -8.70 -14.77
CA PRO A 349 -10.39 -8.64 -16.23
C PRO A 349 -9.82 -9.95 -16.77
N ILE A 350 -10.39 -10.44 -17.89
CA ILE A 350 -9.98 -11.69 -18.54
C ILE A 350 -9.58 -11.36 -19.99
N PRO A 351 -8.32 -11.60 -20.40
CA PRO A 351 -7.87 -11.29 -21.76
C PRO A 351 -8.55 -12.17 -22.83
N ARG A 352 -9.40 -11.57 -23.66
CA ARG A 352 -10.16 -12.29 -24.71
C ARG A 352 -9.29 -13.02 -25.73
N PHE A 353 -8.16 -12.44 -26.12
CA PHE A 353 -7.24 -13.10 -27.06
C PHE A 353 -6.80 -14.47 -26.54
N GLY A 354 -6.42 -14.54 -25.27
CA GLY A 354 -6.06 -15.81 -24.63
C GLY A 354 -7.24 -16.79 -24.56
N LEU A 355 -8.45 -16.29 -24.28
CA LEU A 355 -9.66 -17.13 -24.30
C LEU A 355 -9.93 -17.75 -25.68
N PHE A 356 -9.77 -17.00 -26.77
CA PHE A 356 -9.97 -17.54 -28.12
C PHE A 356 -8.95 -18.64 -28.47
N GLU A 357 -7.71 -18.52 -28.01
CA GLU A 357 -6.71 -19.57 -28.22
C GLU A 357 -6.99 -20.81 -27.35
N ILE A 358 -7.43 -20.62 -26.10
CA ILE A 358 -7.90 -21.74 -25.26
C ILE A 358 -9.16 -22.38 -25.84
N GLN A 359 -10.07 -21.61 -26.44
CA GLN A 359 -11.27 -22.14 -27.11
C GLN A 359 -10.88 -23.13 -28.22
N LYS A 360 -9.90 -22.78 -29.06
CA LYS A 360 -9.37 -23.69 -30.09
C LYS A 360 -8.82 -24.97 -29.48
N LEU A 361 -8.11 -24.85 -28.35
CA LEU A 361 -7.59 -26.00 -27.61
C LEU A 361 -8.72 -26.92 -27.15
N PHE A 362 -9.70 -26.42 -26.39
CA PHE A 362 -10.85 -27.21 -25.91
C PHE A 362 -11.60 -27.91 -27.05
N ARG A 363 -11.86 -27.21 -28.16
CA ARG A 363 -12.49 -27.77 -29.35
C ARG A 363 -11.69 -28.95 -29.93
N SER A 364 -10.36 -28.89 -29.90
CA SER A 364 -9.50 -30.00 -30.35
C SER A 364 -9.57 -31.23 -29.44
N LEU A 365 -9.80 -31.05 -28.14
CA LEU A 365 -9.88 -32.15 -27.17
C LEU A 365 -11.18 -32.96 -27.30
N LYS A 366 -12.27 -32.34 -27.78
CA LYS A 366 -13.55 -33.02 -28.05
C LYS A 366 -13.36 -34.26 -28.93
N ASN A 367 -12.56 -34.12 -29.99
CA ASN A 367 -12.27 -35.19 -30.94
C ASN A 367 -11.50 -36.36 -30.31
N SER A 368 -10.82 -36.13 -29.18
CA SER A 368 -10.10 -37.16 -28.43
C SER A 368 -10.87 -37.77 -27.25
N VAL A 369 -11.93 -37.11 -26.76
CA VAL A 369 -12.65 -37.51 -25.53
C VAL A 369 -14.01 -38.15 -25.82
N LEU A 370 -14.70 -37.74 -26.88
CA LEU A 370 -16.00 -38.30 -27.27
C LEU A 370 -15.82 -39.17 -28.52
N PRO A 371 -15.74 -40.50 -28.43
CA PRO A 371 -15.93 -41.33 -29.61
C PRO A 371 -17.36 -41.09 -30.11
N ILE A 372 -17.45 -40.72 -31.38
CA ILE A 372 -18.70 -40.57 -32.11
C ILE A 372 -19.49 -41.88 -31.94
N HIS A 373 -20.64 -41.81 -31.28
CA HIS A 373 -21.67 -42.83 -31.33
C HIS A 373 -22.79 -42.36 -32.24
#